data_AF-A0A9W9DRT8-F1
#
_entry.id   AF-A0A9W9DRT8-F1
#
_cell.length_a   1.000
_cell.length_b   1.000
_cell.length_c   1.000
_cell.angle_alpha   90.00
_cell.angle_beta   90.00
_cell.angle_gamma   90.00
#
_symmetry.space_group_name_H-M   'P 1'
#
loop_
_entity.id
_entity.type
_entity.pdbx_description
1 polymer ?
#
loop_
_entity_poly.entity_id
_entity_poly.type
_entity_poly.pdbx_seq_one_letter_code
_entity_poly.pdbx_strand_id
1 'polypeptide(L)'
;MPNNGYKDEKEAFVSGMTGSTVAHINLLSSVALASIFLLYCAQTRTRIFSLTGLSVSWILLVLPLLLSMTIFANSPAILFLLISAPGGLLLLIQRKESGTPLPSNLKSPTAAVPSSQAHPTAPRMELLPSLTTYRAHMLLITCLAILAVDFPVFPRSLVKCETFGVSLMDIGVGSFVFSGGIASAIPLIKNPSHLAAPLFPKMLRAMRKSLPIILLGLVRVLLVKGTEYPEHVSEYGVHWNFFITLALVPVMEVLLHPAMIRASVTAIGVAVAISQQLLLSKFGLSDYVLNAPRVDLISANKEGIISLPGYFAIHLLGLTTGLLLLPPSPSYFRRIQRSLRTHSLNDRELAERYAVRQNDKTVTELSGYSVLWWALMGLCSLLKLDGGNGVSRRMVNISYIFWICAYNVSFILAYLLLDMLFFPSSLNKSKKKTDPPSLPPTSIPAPLLDAVNKNGLVVFLVANVATGLINLTIPTMYTSDFWAMVILCGYSYAICAMAWGLRGVRLRL
;
A
#
# COMPACT_ATOMS: atom_id res chain seq x y z
N MET A 1 30.40 -28.35 -11.27
CA MET A 1 30.89 -27.04 -11.77
C MET A 1 30.69 -26.04 -10.64
N PRO A 2 31.66 -25.17 -10.34
CA PRO A 2 31.69 -24.49 -9.05
C PRO A 2 30.51 -23.51 -8.94
N ASN A 3 29.64 -23.73 -7.96
CA ASN A 3 28.45 -22.92 -7.66
C ASN A 3 28.75 -21.43 -7.39
N ASN A 4 30.01 -21.05 -7.21
CA ASN A 4 30.41 -19.65 -6.99
C ASN A 4 30.23 -18.80 -8.26
N GLY A 5 30.50 -19.34 -9.46
CA GLY A 5 30.41 -18.54 -10.69
C GLY A 5 28.99 -18.03 -10.99
N TYR A 6 27.99 -18.91 -10.90
CA TYR A 6 26.59 -18.52 -11.11
C TYR A 6 26.10 -17.53 -10.07
N LYS A 7 26.58 -17.64 -8.83
CA LYS A 7 26.23 -16.74 -7.73
C LYS A 7 26.74 -15.32 -7.99
N ASP A 8 28.02 -15.21 -8.36
CA ASP A 8 28.67 -13.92 -8.62
C ASP A 8 28.06 -13.25 -9.87
N GLU A 9 27.77 -14.03 -10.92
CA GLU A 9 27.07 -13.52 -12.11
C GLU A 9 25.65 -13.04 -11.77
N LYS A 10 24.92 -13.77 -10.93
CA LYS A 10 23.58 -13.39 -10.50
C LYS A 10 23.58 -12.11 -9.66
N GLU A 11 24.59 -11.93 -8.81
CA GLU A 11 24.77 -10.68 -8.05
C GLU A 11 25.10 -9.51 -8.99
N ALA A 12 26.03 -9.70 -9.93
CA ALA A 12 26.37 -8.70 -10.94
C ALA A 12 25.16 -8.34 -11.82
N PHE A 13 24.29 -9.30 -12.13
CA PHE A 13 23.10 -9.11 -12.95
C PHE A 13 22.06 -8.13 -12.38
N VAL A 14 22.06 -7.92 -11.06
CA VAL A 14 21.11 -7.03 -10.36
C VAL A 14 21.77 -5.81 -9.70
N SER A 15 23.09 -5.68 -9.83
CA SER A 15 23.88 -4.61 -9.22
C SER A 15 24.13 -3.43 -10.17
N GLY A 16 24.56 -2.28 -9.62
CA GLY A 16 24.95 -1.07 -10.36
C GLY A 16 23.81 -0.27 -11.00
N MET A 17 22.55 -0.55 -10.65
CA MET A 17 21.39 0.04 -11.32
C MET A 17 21.03 1.44 -10.77
N THR A 18 20.73 2.37 -11.67
CA THR A 18 20.32 3.76 -11.37
C THR A 18 18.82 4.03 -11.56
N GLY A 19 18.07 2.98 -11.96
CA GLY A 19 16.62 3.02 -12.08
C GLY A 19 16.10 3.66 -13.37
N SER A 20 14.96 4.34 -13.26
CA SER A 20 14.22 4.99 -14.32
C SER A 20 13.67 6.34 -13.84
N THR A 21 12.71 6.93 -14.57
CA THR A 21 12.10 8.20 -14.20
C THR A 21 10.82 8.01 -13.40
N VAL A 22 10.50 8.97 -12.53
CA VAL A 22 9.26 8.96 -11.74
C VAL A 22 8.01 8.84 -12.62
N ALA A 23 7.99 9.56 -13.74
CA ALA A 23 6.88 9.51 -14.69
C ALA A 23 6.72 8.11 -15.30
N HIS A 24 7.84 7.45 -15.65
CA HIS A 24 7.82 6.12 -16.19
C HIS A 24 7.25 5.10 -15.19
N ILE A 25 7.70 5.15 -13.93
CA ILE A 25 7.20 4.24 -12.88
C ILE A 25 5.71 4.47 -12.57
N ASN A 26 5.27 5.73 -12.56
CA ASN A 26 3.85 6.08 -12.39
C ASN A 26 2.99 5.54 -13.52
N LEU A 27 3.46 5.63 -14.77
CA LEU A 27 2.76 5.12 -15.95
C LEU A 27 2.71 3.59 -15.97
N LEU A 28 3.78 2.92 -15.55
CA LEU A 28 3.80 1.46 -15.38
C LEU A 28 2.73 1.00 -14.39
N SER A 29 2.61 1.74 -13.29
CA SER A 29 1.66 1.48 -12.20
C SER A 29 0.22 1.85 -12.58
N SER A 30 0.01 2.81 -13.49
CA SER A 30 -1.34 3.24 -13.91
C SER A 30 -2.08 2.19 -14.72
N VAL A 31 -1.39 1.17 -15.26
CA VAL A 31 -2.03 -0.02 -15.86
C VAL A 31 -2.95 -0.74 -14.85
N ALA A 32 -2.63 -0.67 -13.55
CA ALA A 32 -3.50 -1.14 -12.47
C ALA A 32 -4.85 -0.40 -12.46
N LEU A 33 -4.83 0.92 -12.70
CA LEU A 33 -6.02 1.76 -12.77
C LEU A 33 -6.83 1.44 -14.03
N ALA A 34 -6.17 1.25 -15.18
CA ALA A 34 -6.84 0.84 -16.42
C ALA A 34 -7.58 -0.49 -16.24
N SER A 35 -6.98 -1.44 -15.52
CA SER A 35 -7.57 -2.75 -15.22
C SER A 35 -8.86 -2.63 -14.38
N ILE A 36 -8.87 -1.75 -13.37
CA ILE A 36 -10.07 -1.48 -12.56
C ILE A 36 -11.12 -0.69 -13.33
N PHE A 37 -10.70 0.26 -14.16
CA PHE A 37 -11.62 0.98 -15.04
C PHE A 37 -12.35 0.01 -15.98
N LEU A 38 -11.61 -0.90 -16.64
CA LEU A 38 -12.20 -1.94 -17.47
C LEU A 38 -13.16 -2.84 -16.68
N LEU A 39 -12.75 -3.26 -15.47
CA LEU A 39 -13.58 -4.05 -14.57
C LEU A 39 -14.91 -3.35 -14.25
N TYR A 40 -14.86 -2.07 -13.88
CA TYR A 40 -16.06 -1.29 -13.52
C TYR A 40 -16.97 -1.03 -14.72
N CYS A 41 -16.39 -0.76 -15.90
CA CYS A 41 -17.15 -0.72 -17.15
C CYS A 41 -17.86 -2.05 -17.40
N ALA A 42 -17.16 -3.18 -17.30
CA ALA A 42 -17.74 -4.50 -17.52
C ALA A 42 -18.87 -4.80 -16.51
N GLN A 43 -18.67 -4.51 -15.22
CA GLN A 43 -19.65 -4.72 -14.16
C GLN A 43 -20.93 -3.88 -14.33
N THR A 44 -20.78 -2.62 -14.74
CA THR A 44 -21.92 -1.70 -14.85
C THR A 44 -22.69 -1.83 -16.16
N ARG A 45 -22.07 -2.39 -17.20
CA ARG A 45 -22.61 -2.41 -18.58
C ARG A 45 -22.95 -3.80 -19.10
N THR A 46 -22.39 -4.88 -18.55
CA THR A 46 -22.62 -6.25 -19.06
C THR A 46 -23.28 -7.16 -18.02
N ARG A 47 -24.08 -8.14 -18.47
CA ARG A 47 -24.59 -9.25 -17.63
C ARG A 47 -23.63 -10.45 -17.60
N ILE A 48 -22.67 -10.49 -18.51
CA ILE A 48 -21.81 -11.65 -18.82
C ILE A 48 -20.69 -11.79 -17.79
N PHE A 49 -20.20 -10.69 -17.24
CA PHE A 49 -19.12 -10.71 -16.25
C PHE A 49 -19.66 -10.96 -14.83
N SER A 50 -20.11 -12.18 -14.59
CA SER A 50 -20.08 -12.75 -13.23
C SER A 50 -18.59 -12.93 -12.87
N LEU A 51 -17.95 -11.87 -12.36
CA LEU A 51 -16.53 -11.77 -11.98
C LEU A 51 -16.19 -12.60 -10.73
N THR A 52 -16.83 -13.75 -10.58
CA THR A 52 -16.64 -14.69 -9.48
C THR A 52 -15.54 -15.70 -9.79
N GLY A 53 -15.10 -15.83 -11.04
CA GLY A 53 -14.04 -16.74 -11.43
C GLY A 53 -12.65 -16.20 -11.10
N LEU A 54 -11.82 -17.02 -10.45
CA LEU A 54 -10.40 -16.73 -10.20
C LEU A 54 -9.66 -16.42 -11.49
N SER A 55 -9.79 -17.26 -12.52
CA SER A 55 -9.03 -17.11 -13.77
C SER A 55 -9.36 -15.82 -14.51
N VAL A 56 -10.65 -15.46 -14.58
CA VAL A 56 -11.08 -14.19 -15.19
C VAL A 56 -10.54 -13.00 -14.39
N SER A 57 -10.60 -13.07 -13.06
CA SER A 57 -10.04 -12.01 -12.20
C SER A 57 -8.53 -11.88 -12.36
N TRP A 58 -7.81 -13.00 -12.49
CA TRP A 58 -6.36 -13.00 -12.71
C TRP A 58 -5.99 -12.40 -14.07
N ILE A 59 -6.69 -12.79 -15.15
CA ILE A 59 -6.47 -12.25 -16.50
C ILE A 59 -6.71 -10.73 -16.53
N LEU A 60 -7.73 -10.25 -15.81
CA LEU A 60 -8.08 -8.82 -15.83
C LEU A 60 -7.24 -7.97 -14.86
N LEU A 61 -6.80 -8.51 -13.72
CA LEU A 61 -6.23 -7.70 -12.63
C LEU A 61 -4.75 -7.98 -12.36
N VAL A 62 -4.24 -9.15 -12.72
CA VAL A 62 -2.87 -9.58 -12.38
C VAL A 62 -2.00 -9.67 -13.63
N LEU A 63 -2.51 -10.26 -14.71
CA LEU A 63 -1.77 -10.37 -15.96
C LEU A 63 -1.35 -8.99 -16.53
N PRO A 64 -2.18 -7.93 -16.54
CA PRO A 64 -1.75 -6.63 -17.03
C PRO A 64 -0.64 -6.00 -16.19
N LEU A 65 -0.60 -6.27 -14.87
CA LEU A 65 0.49 -5.82 -14.00
C LEU A 65 1.80 -6.54 -14.37
N LEU A 66 1.73 -7.85 -14.61
CA LEU A 66 2.90 -8.62 -15.02
C LEU A 66 3.42 -8.15 -16.38
N LEU A 67 2.52 -7.97 -17.36
CA LEU A 67 2.87 -7.46 -18.68
C LEU A 67 3.45 -6.04 -18.62
N SER A 68 2.94 -5.18 -17.74
CA SER A 68 3.45 -3.81 -17.63
C SER A 68 4.89 -3.80 -17.19
N MET A 69 5.30 -4.63 -16.22
CA MET A 69 6.69 -4.68 -15.73
C MET A 69 7.63 -5.63 -16.49
N THR A 70 7.17 -6.24 -17.59
CA THR A 70 7.96 -7.17 -18.42
C THR A 70 7.95 -6.71 -19.89
N ILE A 71 7.10 -7.30 -20.73
CA ILE A 71 7.06 -7.09 -22.18
C ILE A 71 6.77 -5.62 -22.54
N PHE A 72 5.84 -4.98 -21.83
CA PHE A 72 5.43 -3.60 -22.10
C PHE A 72 6.17 -2.58 -21.23
N ALA A 73 7.23 -2.98 -20.54
CA ALA A 73 7.91 -2.10 -19.59
C ALA A 73 8.63 -0.93 -20.25
N ASN A 74 8.96 -0.99 -21.55
CA ASN A 74 9.48 0.17 -22.29
C ASN A 74 8.38 1.02 -22.93
N SER A 75 7.14 0.51 -22.99
CA SER A 75 6.00 1.19 -23.62
C SER A 75 4.70 1.05 -22.80
N PRO A 76 4.69 1.41 -21.50
CA PRO A 76 3.53 1.16 -20.64
C PRO A 76 2.28 1.94 -21.06
N ALA A 77 2.42 3.06 -21.77
CA ALA A 77 1.31 3.81 -22.35
C ALA A 77 0.48 2.96 -23.33
N ILE A 78 1.13 2.14 -24.15
CA ILE A 78 0.44 1.29 -25.14
C ILE A 78 -0.43 0.28 -24.38
N LEU A 79 0.12 -0.38 -23.37
CA LEU A 79 -0.64 -1.33 -22.56
C LEU A 79 -1.80 -0.64 -21.82
N PHE A 80 -1.57 0.55 -21.26
CA PHE A 80 -2.63 1.34 -20.62
C PHE A 80 -3.79 1.61 -21.59
N LEU A 81 -3.48 2.03 -22.82
CA LEU A 81 -4.49 2.28 -23.86
C LEU A 81 -5.20 0.98 -24.30
N LEU A 82 -4.45 -0.11 -24.49
CA LEU A 82 -5.02 -1.41 -24.86
C LEU A 82 -6.02 -1.95 -23.83
N ILE A 83 -5.76 -1.75 -22.54
CA ILE A 83 -6.66 -2.17 -21.46
C ILE A 83 -7.83 -1.20 -21.28
N SER A 84 -7.61 0.10 -21.43
CA SER A 84 -8.65 1.12 -21.22
C SER A 84 -9.61 1.27 -22.42
N ALA A 85 -9.16 1.05 -23.66
CA ALA A 85 -9.99 1.21 -24.86
C ALA A 85 -11.23 0.31 -24.89
N PRO A 86 -11.18 -1.00 -24.55
CA PRO A 86 -12.37 -1.83 -24.41
C PRO A 86 -13.32 -1.30 -23.33
N GLY A 87 -12.77 -0.76 -22.23
CA GLY A 87 -13.56 -0.13 -21.17
C GLY A 87 -14.30 1.12 -21.68
N GLY A 88 -13.64 1.95 -22.49
CA GLY A 88 -14.24 3.11 -23.14
C GLY A 88 -15.35 2.72 -24.12
N LEU A 89 -15.14 1.67 -24.92
CA LEU A 89 -16.15 1.15 -25.83
C LEU A 89 -17.39 0.64 -25.07
N LEU A 90 -17.19 -0.04 -23.93
CA LEU A 90 -18.28 -0.50 -23.07
C LEU A 90 -19.12 0.66 -22.50
N LEU A 91 -18.56 1.86 -22.34
CA LEU A 91 -19.33 3.02 -21.89
C LEU A 91 -20.39 3.49 -22.89
N LEU A 92 -20.27 3.13 -24.19
CA LEU A 92 -21.29 3.38 -25.20
C LEU A 92 -22.57 2.56 -24.97
N ILE A 93 -22.45 1.44 -24.24
CA ILE A 93 -23.59 0.61 -23.86
C ILE A 93 -24.33 1.30 -22.70
N GLN A 94 -25.66 1.31 -22.74
CA GLN A 94 -26.45 1.90 -21.65
C GLN A 94 -26.17 1.22 -20.30
N ARG A 95 -26.20 2.03 -19.23
CA ARG A 95 -25.93 1.54 -17.88
C ARG A 95 -27.03 0.55 -17.52
N LYS A 96 -26.66 -0.59 -16.92
CA LYS A 96 -27.64 -1.48 -16.32
C LYS A 96 -28.39 -0.70 -15.24
N GLU A 97 -29.65 -0.36 -15.49
CA GLU A 97 -30.56 0.00 -14.41
C GLU A 97 -30.79 -1.28 -13.60
N SER A 98 -30.22 -1.33 -12.39
CA SER A 98 -30.72 -2.25 -11.37
C SER A 98 -32.15 -1.79 -11.10
N GLY A 99 -33.11 -2.45 -11.75
CA GLY A 99 -34.52 -2.06 -11.73
C GLY A 99 -34.95 -1.76 -10.30
N THR A 100 -35.62 -0.62 -10.11
CA THR A 100 -36.44 -0.42 -8.92
C THR A 100 -37.39 -1.63 -8.84
N PRO A 101 -37.36 -2.43 -7.76
CA PRO A 101 -38.37 -3.46 -7.61
C PRO A 101 -39.73 -2.76 -7.68
N LEU A 102 -40.58 -3.16 -8.64
CA LEU A 102 -41.93 -2.62 -8.73
C LEU A 102 -42.62 -2.86 -7.37
N PRO A 103 -43.36 -1.88 -6.83
CA PRO A 103 -44.00 -1.98 -5.52
C PRO A 103 -45.28 -2.85 -5.54
N SER A 104 -45.32 -3.93 -6.34
CA SER A 104 -46.56 -4.67 -6.62
C SER A 104 -46.60 -6.11 -6.11
N ASN A 105 -45.77 -6.51 -5.13
CA ASN A 105 -45.97 -7.82 -4.47
C ASN A 105 -45.39 -7.97 -3.04
N LEU A 106 -45.32 -6.89 -2.26
CA LEU A 106 -45.14 -7.03 -0.81
C LEU A 106 -46.50 -7.21 -0.16
N LYS A 107 -46.89 -8.48 0.04
CA LYS A 107 -47.85 -8.82 1.09
C LYS A 107 -47.32 -8.22 2.39
N SER A 108 -48.09 -7.31 2.97
CA SER A 108 -47.83 -6.64 4.23
C SER A 108 -47.55 -7.65 5.35
N PRO A 109 -46.36 -7.68 5.96
CA PRO A 109 -46.21 -8.18 7.31
C PRO A 109 -46.65 -7.04 8.23
N THR A 110 -47.71 -7.31 8.99
CA THR A 110 -48.23 -6.47 10.07
C THR A 110 -47.07 -5.89 10.90
N ALA A 111 -46.96 -4.57 10.91
CA ALA A 111 -45.92 -3.86 11.64
C ALA A 111 -46.12 -4.08 13.15
N ALA A 112 -45.27 -4.90 13.76
CA ALA A 112 -45.03 -4.83 15.18
C ALA A 112 -44.20 -3.56 15.45
N VAL A 113 -44.77 -2.65 16.22
CA VAL A 113 -44.10 -1.46 16.75
C VAL A 113 -42.84 -1.90 17.50
N PRO A 114 -41.62 -1.43 17.16
CA PRO A 114 -40.43 -1.78 17.91
C PRO A 114 -40.45 -1.02 19.24
N SER A 115 -40.54 -1.75 20.35
CA SER A 115 -40.24 -1.26 21.68
C SER A 115 -38.82 -0.70 21.72
N SER A 116 -38.71 0.54 22.19
CA SER A 116 -37.49 1.30 22.42
C SER A 116 -36.54 0.59 23.39
N GLN A 117 -35.64 -0.28 22.92
CA GLN A 117 -34.46 -0.72 23.70
C GLN A 117 -33.42 -1.57 22.93
N ALA A 118 -33.29 -1.43 21.61
CA ALA A 118 -32.15 -2.00 20.90
C ALA A 118 -31.01 -0.96 20.85
N HIS A 119 -29.96 -1.17 21.66
CA HIS A 119 -28.70 -0.44 21.47
C HIS A 119 -28.24 -0.60 20.01
N PRO A 120 -27.90 0.49 19.29
CA PRO A 120 -27.35 0.37 17.96
C PRO A 120 -26.02 -0.37 18.07
N THR A 121 -25.96 -1.63 17.60
CA THR A 121 -24.70 -2.31 17.35
C THR A 121 -23.86 -1.41 16.46
N ALA A 122 -22.70 -0.97 16.98
CA ALA A 122 -21.83 -0.03 16.29
C ALA A 122 -21.60 -0.48 14.83
N PRO A 123 -21.84 0.37 13.83
CA PRO A 123 -21.60 0.02 12.44
C PRO A 123 -20.14 -0.40 12.33
N ARG A 124 -19.93 -1.60 11.79
CA ARG A 124 -18.60 -2.08 11.44
C ARG A 124 -18.03 -1.01 10.50
N MET A 125 -16.88 -0.40 10.83
CA MET A 125 -16.17 0.45 9.86
C MET A 125 -15.92 -0.42 8.63
N GLU A 126 -16.74 -0.26 7.59
CA GLU A 126 -16.57 -0.96 6.33
C GLU A 126 -15.30 -0.41 5.68
N LEU A 127 -14.34 -1.31 5.46
CA LEU A 127 -13.06 -0.95 4.86
C LEU A 127 -13.34 -0.42 3.45
N LEU A 128 -12.75 0.71 3.06
CA LEU A 128 -12.99 1.24 1.72
C LEU A 128 -12.61 0.21 0.64
N PRO A 129 -13.48 0.02 -0.36
CA PRO A 129 -13.16 -0.75 -1.56
C PRO A 129 -11.89 -0.24 -2.24
N SER A 130 -11.78 1.08 -2.47
CA SER A 130 -10.58 1.72 -3.04
C SER A 130 -9.30 1.44 -2.25
N LEU A 131 -9.35 1.45 -0.91
CA LEU A 131 -8.19 1.14 -0.07
C LEU A 131 -7.81 -0.35 -0.17
N THR A 132 -8.81 -1.23 -0.26
CA THR A 132 -8.61 -2.68 -0.46
C THR A 132 -7.92 -2.94 -1.79
N THR A 133 -8.41 -2.31 -2.87
CA THR A 133 -7.84 -2.38 -4.21
C THR A 133 -6.40 -1.87 -4.25
N TYR A 134 -6.14 -0.68 -3.67
CA TYR A 134 -4.79 -0.12 -3.59
C TYR A 134 -3.81 -1.06 -2.88
N ARG A 135 -4.18 -1.58 -1.70
CA ARG A 135 -3.32 -2.47 -0.92
C ARG A 135 -3.06 -3.79 -1.64
N ALA A 136 -4.07 -4.35 -2.30
CA ALA A 136 -3.95 -5.57 -3.07
C ALA A 136 -3.03 -5.39 -4.27
N HIS A 137 -3.18 -4.31 -5.05
CA HIS A 137 -2.31 -4.03 -6.19
C HIS A 137 -0.86 -3.78 -5.76
N MET A 138 -0.63 -3.00 -4.70
CA MET A 138 0.71 -2.78 -4.15
C MET A 138 1.37 -4.12 -3.78
N LEU A 139 0.61 -5.03 -3.16
CA LEU A 139 1.10 -6.36 -2.80
C LEU A 139 1.36 -7.24 -4.03
N LEU A 140 0.45 -7.25 -5.01
CA LEU A 140 0.61 -8.01 -6.25
C LEU A 140 1.82 -7.54 -7.05
N ILE A 141 1.97 -6.23 -7.28
CA ILE A 141 3.13 -5.65 -7.97
C ILE A 141 4.42 -6.10 -7.28
N THR A 142 4.45 -6.06 -5.94
CA THR A 142 5.62 -6.54 -5.20
C THR A 142 5.86 -8.03 -5.42
N CYS A 143 4.83 -8.88 -5.27
CA CYS A 143 4.97 -10.33 -5.43
C CYS A 143 5.43 -10.71 -6.84
N LEU A 144 4.98 -9.99 -7.87
CA LEU A 144 5.42 -10.16 -9.25
C LEU A 144 6.87 -9.74 -9.42
N ALA A 145 7.23 -8.54 -8.95
CA ALA A 145 8.56 -7.97 -9.12
C ALA A 145 9.67 -8.77 -8.42
N ILE A 146 9.41 -9.34 -7.22
CA ILE A 146 10.43 -10.09 -6.48
C ILE A 146 10.89 -11.37 -7.19
N LEU A 147 10.08 -11.95 -8.07
CA LEU A 147 10.49 -13.07 -8.91
C LEU A 147 10.91 -12.60 -10.31
N ALA A 148 10.18 -11.64 -10.90
CA ALA A 148 10.47 -11.17 -12.25
C ALA A 148 11.89 -10.59 -12.38
N VAL A 149 12.40 -9.95 -11.33
CA VAL A 149 13.76 -9.38 -11.28
C VAL A 149 14.85 -10.40 -11.64
N ASP A 150 14.63 -11.68 -11.36
CA ASP A 150 15.62 -12.74 -11.60
C ASP A 150 15.67 -13.22 -13.07
N PHE A 151 14.76 -12.73 -13.92
CA PHE A 151 14.67 -13.09 -15.34
C PHE A 151 15.09 -11.92 -16.26
N PRO A 152 15.71 -12.20 -17.43
CA PRO A 152 16.07 -11.17 -18.41
C PRO A 152 14.90 -10.32 -18.92
N VAL A 153 13.70 -10.92 -19.00
CA VAL A 153 12.47 -10.24 -19.47
C VAL A 153 12.06 -9.04 -18.61
N PHE A 154 12.52 -8.96 -17.37
CA PHE A 154 12.29 -7.80 -16.50
C PHE A 154 13.37 -6.75 -16.75
N PRO A 155 13.04 -5.53 -17.17
CA PRO A 155 14.05 -4.53 -17.46
C PRO A 155 14.84 -4.12 -16.22
N ARG A 156 16.14 -3.96 -16.42
CA ARG A 156 17.08 -3.61 -15.35
C ARG A 156 16.84 -2.21 -14.75
N SER A 157 16.22 -1.31 -15.50
CA SER A 157 15.80 0.02 -15.03
C SER A 157 14.68 -0.03 -13.97
N LEU A 158 14.01 -1.17 -13.77
CA LEU A 158 12.98 -1.36 -12.75
C LEU A 158 13.52 -2.02 -11.47
N VAL A 159 14.77 -2.49 -11.49
CA VAL A 159 15.48 -3.10 -10.35
C VAL A 159 15.78 -2.03 -9.31
N LYS A 160 15.91 -2.43 -8.05
CA LYS A 160 16.28 -1.54 -6.93
C LYS A 160 17.54 -0.75 -7.29
N CYS A 161 17.52 0.56 -7.01
CA CYS A 161 18.71 1.36 -7.18
C CYS A 161 19.70 1.11 -6.02
N GLU A 162 21.01 1.14 -6.30
CA GLU A 162 22.02 0.89 -5.27
C GLU A 162 22.18 2.06 -4.28
N THR A 163 22.30 3.27 -4.80
CA THR A 163 22.58 4.47 -4.00
C THR A 163 21.52 5.53 -4.24
N PHE A 164 21.38 5.96 -5.49
CA PHE A 164 20.43 6.96 -5.92
C PHE A 164 19.71 6.52 -7.19
N GLY A 165 18.46 6.95 -7.33
CA GLY A 165 17.61 6.62 -8.46
C GLY A 165 16.18 6.34 -8.05
N VAL A 166 15.35 6.06 -9.06
CA VAL A 166 13.92 5.81 -8.90
C VAL A 166 13.56 4.55 -9.68
N SER A 167 13.17 3.49 -9.00
CA SER A 167 12.74 2.25 -9.66
C SER A 167 11.38 1.77 -9.18
N LEU A 168 10.78 0.80 -9.89
CA LEU A 168 9.55 0.16 -9.44
C LEU A 168 9.76 -0.58 -8.11
N MET A 169 10.88 -1.29 -7.97
CA MET A 169 11.17 -2.04 -6.75
C MET A 169 11.44 -1.13 -5.55
N ASP A 170 11.88 0.12 -5.77
CA ASP A 170 12.08 1.09 -4.69
C ASP A 170 10.77 1.61 -4.10
N ILE A 171 9.66 1.55 -4.83
CA ILE A 171 8.32 1.91 -4.33
C ILE A 171 7.82 0.92 -3.29
N GLY A 172 8.09 -0.38 -3.48
CA GLY A 172 7.45 -1.47 -2.75
C GLY A 172 7.58 -1.29 -1.23
N VAL A 173 8.82 -1.23 -0.74
CA VAL A 173 9.13 -1.11 0.69
C VAL A 173 8.49 0.13 1.31
N GLY A 174 8.67 1.31 0.69
CA GLY A 174 8.08 2.55 1.17
C GLY A 174 6.54 2.48 1.22
N SER A 175 5.92 1.87 0.22
CA SER A 175 4.47 1.71 0.14
C SER A 175 3.92 0.72 1.17
N PHE A 176 4.66 -0.34 1.50
CA PHE A 176 4.33 -1.23 2.63
C PHE A 176 4.32 -0.47 3.96
N VAL A 177 5.33 0.35 4.20
CA VAL A 177 5.42 1.17 5.43
C VAL A 177 4.31 2.21 5.47
N PHE A 178 4.05 2.92 4.37
CA PHE A 178 2.95 3.87 4.24
C PHE A 178 1.58 3.21 4.50
N SER A 179 1.36 2.04 3.90
CA SER A 179 0.16 1.21 4.09
C SER A 179 0.02 0.67 5.52
N GLY A 180 1.13 0.39 6.19
CA GLY A 180 1.20 0.09 7.62
C GLY A 180 0.77 1.27 8.49
N GLY A 181 1.20 2.48 8.12
CA GLY A 181 0.75 3.74 8.73
C GLY A 181 -0.77 3.91 8.64
N ILE A 182 -1.35 3.72 7.45
CA ILE A 182 -2.81 3.76 7.25
C ILE A 182 -3.53 2.75 8.18
N ALA A 183 -3.01 1.53 8.28
CA ALA A 183 -3.61 0.51 9.15
C ALA A 183 -3.51 0.85 10.64
N SER A 184 -2.47 1.59 11.03
CA SER A 184 -2.24 2.04 12.42
C SER A 184 -3.23 3.14 12.85
N ALA A 185 -3.88 3.82 11.91
CA ALA A 185 -4.98 4.75 12.21
C ALA A 185 -6.24 4.04 12.77
N ILE A 186 -6.49 2.78 12.38
CA ILE A 186 -7.69 2.03 12.78
C ILE A 186 -7.87 1.98 14.32
N PRO A 187 -6.88 1.54 15.12
CA PRO A 187 -7.02 1.53 16.58
C PRO A 187 -7.18 2.92 17.19
N LEU A 188 -6.54 3.95 16.62
CA LEU A 188 -6.64 5.33 17.12
C LEU A 188 -8.04 5.92 16.91
N ILE A 189 -8.68 5.59 15.79
CA ILE A 189 -10.06 6.00 15.48
C ILE A 189 -11.07 5.23 16.35
N LYS A 190 -10.88 3.92 16.53
CA LYS A 190 -11.79 3.09 17.35
C LYS A 190 -11.76 3.49 18.82
N ASN A 191 -10.55 3.64 19.37
CA ASN A 191 -10.33 3.89 20.80
C ASN A 191 -9.48 5.15 21.00
N PRO A 192 -10.07 6.36 20.91
CA PRO A 192 -9.36 7.62 21.08
C PRO A 192 -8.62 7.77 22.42
N SER A 193 -9.16 7.17 23.49
CA SER A 193 -8.53 7.12 24.81
C SER A 193 -7.16 6.44 24.81
N HIS A 194 -6.86 5.63 23.79
CA HIS A 194 -5.56 5.00 23.60
C HIS A 194 -4.43 6.03 23.38
N LEU A 195 -4.73 7.22 22.83
CA LEU A 195 -3.73 8.28 22.70
C LEU A 195 -3.26 8.76 24.07
N ALA A 196 -4.19 9.00 25.00
CA ALA A 196 -3.92 9.55 26.33
C ALA A 196 -3.44 8.51 27.36
N ALA A 197 -3.59 7.21 27.08
CA ALA A 197 -3.13 6.13 27.98
C ALA A 197 -1.60 6.13 28.21
N PRO A 198 -1.11 5.55 29.32
CA PRO A 198 0.32 5.50 29.64
C PRO A 198 1.15 4.77 28.57
N LEU A 199 2.38 5.23 28.33
CA LEU A 199 3.24 4.78 27.22
C LEU A 199 3.71 3.33 27.35
N PHE A 200 4.22 2.96 28.52
CA PHE A 200 4.83 1.64 28.74
C PHE A 200 3.93 0.44 28.38
N PRO A 201 2.67 0.34 28.89
CA PRO A 201 1.80 -0.79 28.54
C PRO A 201 1.39 -0.77 27.06
N LYS A 202 1.33 0.40 26.41
CA LYS A 202 1.09 0.50 24.97
C LYS A 202 2.26 -0.03 24.16
N MET A 203 3.48 0.33 24.54
CA MET A 203 4.70 -0.16 23.90
C MET A 203 4.82 -1.67 24.02
N LEU A 204 4.60 -2.23 25.22
CA LEU A 204 4.66 -3.68 25.43
C LEU A 204 3.62 -4.41 24.58
N ARG A 205 2.40 -3.85 24.46
CA ARG A 205 1.36 -4.39 23.60
C ARG A 205 1.70 -4.28 22.11
N ALA A 206 2.33 -3.19 21.68
CA ALA A 206 2.81 -3.01 20.31
C ALA A 206 3.92 -4.02 19.99
N MET A 207 4.92 -4.14 20.85
CA MET A 207 6.00 -5.14 20.73
C MET A 207 5.46 -6.56 20.64
N ARG A 208 4.49 -6.94 21.50
CA ARG A 208 3.87 -8.27 21.45
C ARG A 208 3.13 -8.54 20.14
N LYS A 209 2.50 -7.51 19.54
CA LYS A 209 1.85 -7.63 18.23
C LYS A 209 2.84 -7.66 17.07
N SER A 210 4.02 -7.06 17.22
CA SER A 210 5.09 -7.12 16.22
C SER A 210 5.94 -8.39 16.32
N LEU A 211 5.84 -9.15 17.41
CA LEU A 211 6.63 -10.38 17.65
C LEU A 211 6.62 -11.38 16.48
N PRO A 212 5.49 -11.69 15.82
CA PRO A 212 5.44 -12.59 14.67
C PRO A 212 6.31 -12.10 13.50
N ILE A 213 6.32 -10.79 13.26
CA ILE A 213 7.14 -10.15 12.21
C ILE A 213 8.62 -10.14 12.63
N ILE A 214 8.92 -9.93 13.91
CA ILE A 214 10.29 -10.00 14.44
C ILE A 214 10.85 -11.42 14.28
N LEU A 215 10.09 -12.43 14.71
CA LEU A 215 10.48 -13.84 14.58
C LEU A 215 10.74 -14.21 13.13
N LEU A 216 9.87 -13.77 12.22
CA LEU A 216 10.08 -13.94 10.80
C LEU A 216 11.36 -13.24 10.30
N GLY A 217 11.63 -12.02 10.78
CA GLY A 217 12.87 -11.31 10.52
C GLY A 217 14.10 -12.11 10.97
N LEU A 218 14.05 -12.74 12.14
CA LEU A 218 15.12 -13.59 12.65
C LEU A 218 15.28 -14.87 11.83
N VAL A 219 14.18 -15.54 11.47
CA VAL A 219 14.18 -16.73 10.59
C VAL A 219 14.82 -16.38 9.25
N ARG A 220 14.50 -15.23 8.67
CA ARG A 220 15.15 -14.77 7.43
C ARG A 220 16.66 -14.65 7.58
N VAL A 221 17.15 -14.04 8.67
CA VAL A 221 18.59 -13.93 8.92
C VAL A 221 19.24 -15.31 9.02
N LEU A 222 18.62 -16.22 9.79
CA LEU A 222 19.12 -17.58 9.96
C LEU A 222 19.16 -18.36 8.64
N LEU A 223 18.10 -18.26 7.82
CA LEU A 223 18.03 -18.94 6.54
C LEU A 223 19.05 -18.38 5.55
N VAL A 224 19.12 -17.05 5.37
CA VAL A 224 20.04 -16.41 4.43
C VAL A 224 21.50 -16.72 4.79
N LYS A 225 21.84 -16.64 6.08
CA LYS A 225 23.19 -16.99 6.55
C LYS A 225 23.47 -18.50 6.49
N GLY A 226 22.46 -19.34 6.67
CA GLY A 226 22.59 -20.79 6.61
C GLY A 226 22.65 -21.37 5.19
N THR A 227 22.11 -20.67 4.19
CA THR A 227 22.07 -21.14 2.79
C THR A 227 23.12 -20.48 1.88
N GLU A 228 24.03 -19.67 2.43
CA GLU A 228 25.01 -18.88 1.67
C GLU A 228 24.41 -18.10 0.49
N TYR A 229 23.15 -17.65 0.60
CA TYR A 229 22.51 -16.89 -0.48
C TYR A 229 23.18 -15.50 -0.59
N PRO A 230 23.46 -14.97 -1.79
CA PRO A 230 24.08 -13.66 -1.93
C PRO A 230 23.20 -12.60 -1.25
N GLU A 231 23.72 -11.98 -0.19
CA GLU A 231 23.04 -10.94 0.56
C GLU A 231 23.60 -9.60 0.13
N HIS A 232 22.76 -8.75 -0.47
CA HIS A 232 23.10 -7.36 -0.69
C HIS A 232 23.10 -6.61 0.66
N VAL A 233 24.22 -6.70 1.36
CA VAL A 233 24.45 -6.08 2.67
C VAL A 233 24.26 -4.56 2.61
N SER A 234 24.38 -3.97 1.42
CA SER A 234 24.10 -2.56 1.14
C SER A 234 22.62 -2.19 1.29
N GLU A 235 21.67 -3.13 1.36
CA GLU A 235 20.26 -2.78 1.53
C GLU A 235 19.90 -2.40 2.97
N TYR A 236 20.27 -3.23 3.94
CA TYR A 236 19.89 -3.06 5.35
C TYR A 236 21.03 -3.33 6.33
N GLY A 237 22.08 -4.03 5.90
CA GLY A 237 23.15 -4.48 6.76
C GLY A 237 23.27 -5.99 6.80
N VAL A 238 24.10 -6.48 7.73
CA VAL A 238 24.48 -7.90 7.86
C VAL A 238 23.45 -8.72 8.64
N HIS A 239 22.75 -8.10 9.59
CA HIS A 239 21.79 -8.76 10.48
C HIS A 239 20.42 -8.08 10.43
N TRP A 240 20.36 -6.86 9.94
CA TRP A 240 19.14 -6.09 9.82
C TRP A 240 18.43 -6.42 8.51
N ASN A 241 17.11 -6.50 8.54
CA ASN A 241 16.30 -6.64 7.34
C ASN A 241 15.01 -5.85 7.45
N PHE A 242 14.27 -5.77 6.35
CA PHE A 242 13.04 -5.00 6.30
C PHE A 242 11.98 -5.42 7.33
N PHE A 243 11.88 -6.69 7.71
CA PHE A 243 10.91 -7.13 8.72
C PHE A 243 11.21 -6.52 10.09
N ILE A 244 12.50 -6.35 10.44
CA ILE A 244 12.91 -5.68 11.67
C ILE A 244 12.50 -4.20 11.62
N THR A 245 12.75 -3.51 10.51
CA THR A 245 12.26 -2.13 10.31
C THR A 245 10.75 -2.03 10.46
N LEU A 246 10.00 -2.93 9.80
CA LEU A 246 8.54 -2.96 9.84
C LEU A 246 7.99 -3.24 11.25
N ALA A 247 8.70 -4.02 12.06
CA ALA A 247 8.31 -4.32 13.43
C ALA A 247 8.53 -3.14 14.39
N LEU A 248 9.61 -2.37 14.21
CA LEU A 248 10.00 -1.26 15.09
C LEU A 248 9.21 0.02 14.82
N VAL A 249 8.83 0.28 13.57
CA VAL A 249 8.13 1.51 13.18
C VAL A 249 6.82 1.74 13.97
N PRO A 250 5.90 0.77 14.13
CA PRO A 250 4.70 0.94 14.96
C PRO A 250 5.01 1.13 16.45
N VAL A 251 6.14 0.62 16.94
CA VAL A 251 6.55 0.83 18.34
C VAL A 251 7.02 2.27 18.53
N MET A 252 7.78 2.81 17.58
CA MET A 252 8.19 4.22 17.58
C MET A 252 6.99 5.16 17.48
N GLU A 253 5.94 4.80 16.75
CA GLU A 253 4.69 5.59 16.69
C GLU A 253 4.10 5.80 18.09
N VAL A 254 4.09 4.76 18.93
CA VAL A 254 3.55 4.84 20.30
C VAL A 254 4.27 5.89 21.14
N LEU A 255 5.57 6.08 20.93
CA LEU A 255 6.36 7.11 21.63
C LEU A 255 5.89 8.53 21.29
N LEU A 256 5.35 8.74 20.10
CA LEU A 256 4.87 10.06 19.64
C LEU A 256 3.39 10.32 19.95
N HIS A 257 2.65 9.36 20.52
CA HIS A 257 1.24 9.58 20.90
C HIS A 257 1.01 10.86 21.74
N PRO A 258 1.84 11.21 22.74
CA PRO A 258 1.66 12.45 23.50
C PRO A 258 1.85 13.70 22.64
N ALA A 259 2.77 13.67 21.67
CA ALA A 259 3.00 14.76 20.73
C ALA A 259 1.82 14.89 19.74
N MET A 260 1.25 13.77 19.30
CA MET A 260 0.08 13.73 18.40
C MET A 260 -1.21 14.31 19.03
N ILE A 261 -1.29 14.40 20.36
CA ILE A 261 -2.40 15.12 21.02
C ILE A 261 -2.22 16.64 20.86
N ARG A 262 -0.99 17.14 20.83
CA ARG A 262 -0.67 18.58 20.85
C ARG A 262 -0.44 19.19 19.48
N ALA A 263 0.10 18.43 18.54
CA ALA A 263 0.45 18.87 17.20
C ALA A 263 -0.25 18.02 16.12
N SER A 264 -0.28 18.50 14.88
CA SER A 264 -0.81 17.72 13.77
C SER A 264 0.15 16.57 13.42
N VAL A 265 -0.40 15.38 13.18
CA VAL A 265 0.38 14.19 12.80
C VAL A 265 1.20 14.45 11.53
N THR A 266 0.64 15.20 10.57
CA THR A 266 1.34 15.65 9.36
C THR A 266 2.61 16.45 9.69
N ALA A 267 2.50 17.45 10.58
CA ALA A 267 3.64 18.29 10.93
C ALA A 267 4.73 17.50 11.65
N ILE A 268 4.33 16.55 12.51
CA ILE A 268 5.27 15.63 13.15
C ILE A 268 5.99 14.77 12.10
N GLY A 269 5.27 14.18 11.14
CA GLY A 269 5.86 13.36 10.08
C GLY A 269 6.83 14.16 9.19
N VAL A 270 6.45 15.39 8.79
CA VAL A 270 7.33 16.29 8.02
C VAL A 270 8.54 16.72 8.85
N ALA A 271 8.37 17.00 10.14
CA ALA A 271 9.49 17.34 11.02
C ALA A 271 10.49 16.18 11.11
N VAL A 272 10.03 14.93 11.27
CA VAL A 272 10.91 13.74 11.26
C VAL A 272 11.62 13.60 9.91
N ALA A 273 10.93 13.84 8.78
CA ALA A 273 11.55 13.80 7.45
C ALA A 273 12.64 14.87 7.27
N ILE A 274 12.41 16.10 7.75
CA ILE A 274 13.40 17.18 7.75
C ILE A 274 14.57 16.82 8.67
N SER A 275 14.30 16.30 9.87
CA SER A 275 15.34 15.83 10.79
C SER A 275 16.20 14.74 10.16
N GLN A 276 15.60 13.78 9.47
CA GLN A 276 16.35 12.76 8.71
C GLN A 276 17.27 13.42 7.69
N GLN A 277 16.77 14.35 6.87
CA GLN A 277 17.61 15.02 5.87
C GLN A 277 18.74 15.84 6.50
N LEU A 278 18.49 16.50 7.62
CA LEU A 278 19.51 17.25 8.36
C LEU A 278 20.59 16.33 8.93
N LEU A 279 20.21 15.16 9.46
CA LEU A 279 21.15 14.15 9.92
C LEU A 279 22.01 13.61 8.77
N LEU A 280 21.41 13.38 7.61
CA LEU A 280 22.12 12.92 6.42
C LEU A 280 23.10 13.96 5.87
N SER A 281 22.70 15.24 5.83
CA SER A 281 23.46 16.32 5.20
C SER A 281 24.48 16.99 6.14
N LYS A 282 24.08 17.38 7.36
CA LYS A 282 24.92 18.15 8.28
C LYS A 282 25.78 17.29 9.21
N PHE A 283 25.29 16.10 9.57
CA PHE A 283 25.98 15.22 10.53
C PHE A 283 26.76 14.09 9.84
N GLY A 284 26.95 14.15 8.52
CA GLY A 284 27.77 13.20 7.78
C GLY A 284 27.21 11.77 7.70
N LEU A 285 25.96 11.54 8.11
CA LEU A 285 25.40 10.18 8.08
C LEU A 285 25.28 9.60 6.66
N SER A 286 25.19 10.47 5.64
CA SER A 286 25.27 10.05 4.24
C SER A 286 26.58 9.32 3.93
N ASP A 287 27.71 9.95 4.27
CA ASP A 287 29.03 9.39 4.02
C ASP A 287 29.26 8.15 4.89
N TYR A 288 28.78 8.16 6.13
CA TYR A 288 28.84 7.00 7.01
C TYR A 288 28.11 5.78 6.43
N VAL A 289 26.88 5.94 5.93
CA VAL A 289 26.12 4.85 5.30
C VAL A 289 26.82 4.31 4.05
N LEU A 290 27.39 5.19 3.22
CA LEU A 290 28.00 4.78 1.96
C LEU A 290 29.39 4.16 2.14
N ASN A 291 30.26 4.80 2.92
CA ASN A 291 31.71 4.53 2.88
C ASN A 291 32.29 3.94 4.18
N ALA A 292 31.61 4.07 5.33
CA ALA A 292 32.19 3.60 6.60
C ALA A 292 32.44 2.08 6.63
N PRO A 293 33.57 1.62 7.19
CA PRO A 293 33.85 0.19 7.33
C PRO A 293 32.91 -0.48 8.35
N ARG A 294 32.66 -1.79 8.18
CA ARG A 294 31.82 -2.60 9.07
C ARG A 294 32.65 -3.25 10.18
N VAL A 295 33.07 -2.46 11.16
CA VAL A 295 33.96 -2.87 12.26
C VAL A 295 33.22 -3.48 13.47
N ASP A 296 32.05 -2.97 13.78
CA ASP A 296 31.23 -3.36 14.95
C ASP A 296 29.75 -3.52 14.59
N LEU A 297 28.95 -4.08 15.50
CA LEU A 297 27.56 -4.50 15.23
C LEU A 297 26.67 -3.35 14.71
N ILE A 298 26.92 -2.12 15.14
CA ILE A 298 26.21 -0.92 14.67
C ILE A 298 26.60 -0.64 13.22
N SER A 299 27.91 -0.53 12.94
CA SER A 299 28.41 -0.30 11.58
C SER A 299 28.05 -1.43 10.60
N ALA A 300 27.91 -2.67 11.08
CA ALA A 300 27.46 -3.81 10.29
C ALA A 300 26.00 -3.67 9.83
N ASN A 301 25.19 -2.89 10.55
CA ASN A 301 23.75 -2.66 10.30
C ASN A 301 23.42 -1.18 10.02
N LYS A 302 24.42 -0.39 9.65
CA LYS A 302 24.30 1.07 9.52
C LYS A 302 23.19 1.48 8.55
N GLU A 303 22.99 0.74 7.47
CA GLU A 303 21.95 1.03 6.47
C GLU A 303 20.54 0.94 7.09
N GLY A 304 20.25 -0.15 7.79
CA GLY A 304 18.95 -0.37 8.44
C GLY A 304 18.69 0.58 9.60
N ILE A 305 19.71 0.89 10.40
CA ILE A 305 19.59 1.80 11.54
C ILE A 305 19.35 3.25 11.08
N ILE A 306 20.13 3.72 10.10
CA ILE A 306 20.05 5.12 9.64
C ILE A 306 18.83 5.37 8.77
N SER A 307 18.33 4.35 8.06
CA SER A 307 17.08 4.46 7.29
C SER A 307 15.82 4.42 8.17
N LEU A 308 15.91 3.95 9.42
CA LEU A 308 14.76 3.76 10.31
C LEU A 308 13.96 5.05 10.57
N PRO A 309 14.55 6.22 10.89
CA PRO A 309 13.80 7.46 11.06
C PRO A 309 13.11 7.92 9.77
N GLY A 310 13.71 7.68 8.61
CA GLY A 310 13.09 7.97 7.31
C GLY A 310 11.86 7.09 7.06
N TYR A 311 11.95 5.79 7.32
CA TYR A 311 10.77 4.89 7.24
C TYR A 311 9.71 5.27 8.27
N PHE A 312 10.12 5.71 9.45
CA PHE A 312 9.22 6.21 10.46
C PHE A 312 8.46 7.47 10.01
N ALA A 313 9.11 8.39 9.29
CA ALA A 313 8.44 9.53 8.68
C ALA A 313 7.37 9.08 7.66
N ILE A 314 7.72 8.14 6.75
CA ILE A 314 6.77 7.58 5.78
C ILE A 314 5.55 6.96 6.49
N HIS A 315 5.77 6.25 7.59
CA HIS A 315 4.71 5.67 8.40
C HIS A 315 3.80 6.71 9.03
N LEU A 316 4.33 7.78 9.62
CA LEU A 316 3.54 8.88 10.19
C LEU A 316 2.73 9.64 9.13
N LEU A 317 3.28 9.80 7.93
CA LEU A 317 2.57 10.40 6.80
C LEU A 317 1.48 9.46 6.26
N GLY A 318 1.73 8.16 6.20
CA GLY A 318 0.70 7.14 5.93
C GLY A 318 -0.40 7.11 7.00
N LEU A 319 -0.03 7.27 8.27
CA LEU A 319 -0.96 7.39 9.38
C LEU A 319 -1.87 8.61 9.21
N THR A 320 -1.32 9.75 8.80
CA THR A 320 -2.10 10.95 8.44
C THR A 320 -3.14 10.63 7.37
N THR A 321 -2.74 9.97 6.28
CA THR A 321 -3.67 9.55 5.22
C THR A 321 -4.74 8.61 5.76
N GLY A 322 -4.41 7.67 6.64
CA GLY A 322 -5.38 6.79 7.30
C GLY A 322 -6.38 7.55 8.19
N LEU A 323 -5.93 8.56 8.92
CA LEU A 323 -6.76 9.40 9.79
C LEU A 323 -7.71 10.32 8.99
N LEU A 324 -7.39 10.61 7.73
CA LEU A 324 -8.27 11.35 6.81
C LEU A 324 -9.24 10.40 6.07
N LEU A 325 -8.75 9.23 5.66
CA LEU A 325 -9.45 8.32 4.78
C LEU A 325 -10.41 7.39 5.52
N LEU A 326 -10.05 6.84 6.68
CA LEU A 326 -10.87 5.83 7.36
C LEU A 326 -12.15 6.37 8.04
N PRO A 327 -12.15 7.54 8.73
CA PRO A 327 -13.35 8.01 9.39
C PRO A 327 -14.41 8.56 8.41
N PRO A 328 -15.66 8.77 8.87
CA PRO A 328 -16.73 9.32 8.02
C PRO A 328 -16.45 10.73 7.47
N SER A 329 -15.65 11.52 8.18
CA SER A 329 -15.26 12.88 7.80
C SER A 329 -13.76 13.08 8.03
N PRO A 330 -13.04 13.74 7.11
CA PRO A 330 -11.60 14.00 7.26
C PRO A 330 -11.28 14.88 8.48
N SER A 331 -12.25 15.68 8.95
CA SER A 331 -12.09 16.52 10.15
C SER A 331 -12.28 15.78 11.48
N TYR A 332 -12.70 14.50 11.43
CA TYR A 332 -13.07 13.71 12.61
C TYR A 332 -11.94 13.60 13.63
N PHE A 333 -10.74 13.22 13.20
CA PHE A 333 -9.61 13.07 14.12
C PHE A 333 -9.16 14.39 14.74
N ARG A 334 -9.20 15.50 13.98
CA ARG A 334 -8.87 16.84 14.49
C ARG A 334 -9.82 17.28 15.61
N ARG A 335 -11.10 16.88 15.55
CA ARG A 335 -12.09 17.13 16.60
C ARG A 335 -11.81 16.28 17.85
N ILE A 336 -11.53 14.98 17.67
CA ILE A 336 -11.09 14.10 18.76
C ILE A 336 -9.87 14.68 19.48
N GLN A 337 -8.87 15.13 18.73
CA GLN A 337 -7.67 15.73 19.29
C GLN A 337 -8.00 16.97 20.13
N ARG A 338 -8.95 17.80 19.67
CA ARG A 338 -9.44 18.96 20.42
C ARG A 338 -10.17 18.54 21.70
N SER A 339 -11.07 17.55 21.62
CA SER A 339 -11.81 17.04 22.79
C SER A 339 -10.88 16.44 23.85
N LEU A 340 -9.87 15.67 23.44
CA LEU A 340 -8.86 15.14 24.36
C LEU A 340 -8.04 16.24 25.03
N ARG A 341 -7.83 17.38 24.35
CA ARG A 341 -7.14 18.55 24.91
C ARG A 341 -8.02 19.36 25.86
N THR A 342 -9.32 19.45 25.61
CA THR A 342 -10.26 20.25 26.42
C THR A 342 -11.00 19.44 27.49
N HIS A 343 -10.80 18.11 27.55
CA HIS A 343 -11.53 17.19 28.42
C HIS A 343 -13.07 17.30 28.32
N SER A 344 -13.58 17.82 27.21
CA SER A 344 -15.01 18.00 26.94
C SER A 344 -15.43 17.06 25.81
N LEU A 345 -16.00 15.90 26.15
CA LEU A 345 -16.60 15.01 25.16
C LEU A 345 -17.98 15.56 24.83
N ASN A 346 -18.15 16.13 23.63
CA ASN A 346 -19.47 16.59 23.19
C ASN A 346 -20.26 15.42 22.60
N ASP A 347 -21.52 15.21 23.00
CA ASP A 347 -22.39 14.14 22.46
C ASP A 347 -22.50 14.17 20.92
N ARG A 348 -22.33 15.35 20.33
CA ARG A 348 -22.29 15.59 18.88
C ARG A 348 -21.10 14.90 18.18
N GLU A 349 -19.96 14.76 18.87
CA GLU A 349 -18.76 14.07 18.34
C GLU A 349 -18.92 12.54 18.37
N LEU A 350 -19.71 12.02 19.31
CA LEU A 350 -20.05 10.61 19.40
C LEU A 350 -21.11 10.23 18.34
N ALA A 351 -22.09 11.10 18.09
CA ALA A 351 -23.11 10.92 17.06
C ALA A 351 -22.50 10.84 15.63
N GLU A 352 -21.40 11.55 15.37
CA GLU A 352 -20.74 11.57 14.06
C GLU A 352 -19.99 10.26 13.73
N ARG A 353 -19.76 9.36 14.71
CA ARG A 353 -19.30 7.99 14.43
C ARG A 353 -20.25 7.22 13.54
N TYR A 354 -21.53 7.58 13.58
CA TYR A 354 -22.61 6.96 12.82
C TYR A 354 -22.99 7.80 11.58
N ALA A 355 -22.24 8.87 11.28
CA ALA A 355 -22.56 9.74 10.16
C ALA A 355 -22.29 9.05 8.82
N VAL A 356 -23.08 9.44 7.81
CA VAL A 356 -22.83 9.07 6.42
C VAL A 356 -21.49 9.65 5.98
N ARG A 357 -20.69 8.80 5.33
CA ARG A 357 -19.35 9.11 4.87
C ARG A 357 -19.34 10.22 3.83
N GLN A 358 -18.46 11.21 4.01
CA GLN A 358 -18.31 12.39 3.14
C GLN A 358 -17.16 12.16 2.15
N ASN A 359 -17.41 11.34 1.12
CA ASN A 359 -16.41 11.00 0.10
C ASN A 359 -15.91 12.23 -0.66
N ASP A 360 -16.78 13.17 -1.02
CA ASP A 360 -16.41 14.41 -1.73
C ASP A 360 -15.36 15.21 -0.96
N LYS A 361 -15.56 15.41 0.35
CA LYS A 361 -14.60 16.11 1.20
C LYS A 361 -13.29 15.34 1.36
N THR A 362 -13.38 14.00 1.44
CA THR A 362 -12.21 13.13 1.51
C THR A 362 -11.37 13.26 0.24
N VAL A 363 -12.01 13.29 -0.93
CA VAL A 363 -11.34 13.53 -2.23
C VAL A 363 -10.70 14.91 -2.27
N THR A 364 -11.40 15.97 -1.84
CA THR A 364 -10.83 17.33 -1.84
C THR A 364 -9.58 17.41 -0.97
N GLU A 365 -9.61 16.85 0.25
CA GLU A 365 -8.45 16.82 1.13
C GLU A 365 -7.31 15.99 0.54
N LEU A 366 -7.59 14.78 0.04
CA LEU A 366 -6.56 13.92 -0.59
C LEU A 366 -5.94 14.57 -1.83
N SER A 367 -6.72 15.30 -2.63
CA SER A 367 -6.21 16.11 -3.75
C SER A 367 -5.24 17.18 -3.26
N GLY A 368 -5.59 17.90 -2.19
CA GLY A 368 -4.70 18.88 -1.56
C GLY A 368 -3.39 18.25 -1.08
N TYR A 369 -3.45 17.11 -0.41
CA TYR A 369 -2.25 16.37 0.02
C TYR A 369 -1.44 15.83 -1.16
N SER A 370 -2.09 15.35 -2.22
CA SER A 370 -1.40 14.88 -3.43
C SER A 370 -0.60 16.01 -4.06
N VAL A 371 -1.22 17.19 -4.25
CA VAL A 371 -0.53 18.39 -4.77
C VAL A 371 0.60 18.81 -3.83
N LEU A 372 0.37 18.81 -2.52
CA LEU A 372 1.39 19.16 -1.52
C LEU A 372 2.62 18.25 -1.63
N TRP A 373 2.46 16.93 -1.70
CA TRP A 373 3.59 16.00 -1.76
C TRP A 373 4.38 16.12 -3.07
N TRP A 374 3.69 16.26 -4.21
CA TRP A 374 4.36 16.52 -5.48
C TRP A 374 5.11 17.86 -5.49
N ALA A 375 4.51 18.91 -4.92
CA ALA A 375 5.14 20.23 -4.80
C ALA A 375 6.37 20.18 -3.87
N LEU A 376 6.28 19.50 -2.72
CA LEU A 376 7.40 19.34 -1.79
C LEU A 376 8.53 18.50 -2.39
N MET A 377 8.21 17.44 -3.12
CA MET A 377 9.20 16.66 -3.87
C MET A 377 9.90 17.52 -4.93
N GLY A 378 9.13 18.27 -5.72
CA GLY A 378 9.66 19.20 -6.72
C GLY A 378 10.55 20.28 -6.10
N LEU A 379 10.12 20.85 -4.98
CA LEU A 379 10.89 21.85 -4.23
C LEU A 379 12.21 21.26 -3.69
N CYS A 380 12.20 20.04 -3.15
CA CYS A 380 13.42 19.36 -2.70
C CYS A 380 14.42 19.16 -3.85
N SER A 381 13.92 18.78 -5.03
CA SER A 381 14.73 18.61 -6.23
C SER A 381 15.27 19.95 -6.75
N LEU A 382 14.46 21.02 -6.76
CA LEU A 382 14.87 22.35 -7.21
C LEU A 382 15.92 22.98 -6.29
N LEU A 383 15.72 22.89 -4.98
CA LEU A 383 16.62 23.41 -3.96
C LEU A 383 17.81 22.49 -3.66
N LYS A 384 17.90 21.33 -4.32
CA LYS A 384 18.94 20.30 -4.10
C LYS A 384 19.10 19.94 -2.62
N LEU A 385 17.99 19.88 -1.87
CA LEU A 385 18.01 19.58 -0.43
C LEU A 385 18.51 18.16 -0.13
N ASP A 386 18.43 17.27 -1.12
CA ASP A 386 18.96 15.92 -1.11
C ASP A 386 20.45 15.82 -1.47
N GLY A 387 21.15 16.95 -1.58
CA GLY A 387 22.54 17.02 -2.01
C GLY A 387 22.72 16.99 -3.53
N GLY A 388 21.62 17.06 -4.30
CA GLY A 388 21.66 17.04 -5.77
C GLY A 388 21.84 15.65 -6.39
N ASN A 389 21.95 14.60 -5.55
CA ASN A 389 22.13 13.22 -5.98
C ASN A 389 20.79 12.52 -6.30
N GLY A 390 19.66 13.13 -5.94
CA GLY A 390 18.32 12.60 -6.21
C GLY A 390 17.77 11.69 -5.11
N VAL A 391 16.81 10.85 -5.49
CA VAL A 391 16.07 9.96 -4.57
C VAL A 391 16.96 8.81 -4.09
N SER A 392 16.96 8.51 -2.79
CA SER A 392 17.68 7.35 -2.24
C SER A 392 16.79 6.52 -1.31
N ARG A 393 16.47 5.28 -1.72
CA ARG A 393 15.79 4.29 -0.86
C ARG A 393 16.70 3.83 0.28
N ARG A 394 17.98 3.59 0.01
CA ARG A 394 18.94 3.04 0.99
C ARG A 394 19.04 3.91 2.24
N MET A 395 19.08 5.22 2.06
CA MET A 395 19.17 6.20 3.15
C MET A 395 17.81 6.74 3.59
N VAL A 396 16.76 6.52 2.77
CA VAL A 396 15.41 7.06 2.94
C VAL A 396 15.47 8.58 3.11
N ASN A 397 16.05 9.24 2.10
CA ASN A 397 16.19 10.69 2.10
C ASN A 397 14.86 11.42 1.89
N ILE A 398 14.84 12.74 2.08
CA ILE A 398 13.58 13.51 2.01
C ILE A 398 12.87 13.39 0.65
N SER A 399 13.62 13.36 -0.45
CA SER A 399 13.09 13.19 -1.81
C SER A 399 12.38 11.84 -1.94
N TYR A 400 12.94 10.76 -1.39
CA TYR A 400 12.28 9.45 -1.33
C TYR A 400 11.01 9.48 -0.48
N ILE A 401 11.05 10.09 0.72
CA ILE A 401 9.89 10.17 1.62
C ILE A 401 8.70 10.86 0.92
N PHE A 402 8.93 12.02 0.31
CA PHE A 402 7.88 12.76 -0.39
C PHE A 402 7.41 12.06 -1.66
N TRP A 403 8.30 11.42 -2.40
CA TRP A 403 7.92 10.63 -3.57
C TRP A 403 6.98 9.47 -3.20
N ILE A 404 7.31 8.71 -2.16
CA ILE A 404 6.46 7.60 -1.66
C ILE A 404 5.10 8.13 -1.21
N CYS A 405 5.05 9.27 -0.52
CA CYS A 405 3.79 9.87 -0.10
C CYS A 405 2.96 10.34 -1.32
N ALA A 406 3.60 11.02 -2.28
CA ALA A 406 2.95 11.50 -3.50
C ALA A 406 2.36 10.34 -4.31
N TYR A 407 3.16 9.30 -4.57
CA TYR A 407 2.73 8.10 -5.28
C TYR A 407 1.51 7.46 -4.60
N ASN A 408 1.60 7.12 -3.31
CA ASN A 408 0.55 6.37 -2.64
C ASN A 408 -0.74 7.18 -2.48
N VAL A 409 -0.66 8.47 -2.16
CA VAL A 409 -1.84 9.35 -2.08
C VAL A 409 -2.49 9.51 -3.47
N SER A 410 -1.72 9.71 -4.54
CA SER A 410 -2.24 9.82 -5.90
C SER A 410 -2.98 8.55 -6.34
N PHE A 411 -2.44 7.36 -6.08
CA PHE A 411 -3.11 6.10 -6.44
C PHE A 411 -4.37 5.85 -5.61
N ILE A 412 -4.35 6.09 -4.30
CA ILE A 412 -5.54 6.00 -3.45
C ILE A 412 -6.64 6.95 -3.95
N LEU A 413 -6.27 8.21 -4.26
CA LEU A 413 -7.16 9.21 -4.82
C LEU A 413 -7.76 8.73 -6.16
N ALA A 414 -6.94 8.18 -7.05
CA ALA A 414 -7.40 7.68 -8.35
C ALA A 414 -8.41 6.53 -8.21
N TYR A 415 -8.17 5.56 -7.31
CA TYR A 415 -9.16 4.50 -7.04
C TYR A 415 -10.44 5.05 -6.43
N LEU A 416 -10.34 6.04 -5.53
CA LEU A 416 -11.52 6.68 -4.93
C LEU A 416 -12.34 7.47 -5.96
N LEU A 417 -11.69 8.14 -6.90
CA LEU A 417 -12.35 8.83 -8.01
C LEU A 417 -13.05 7.84 -8.96
N LEU A 418 -12.42 6.70 -9.26
CA LEU A 418 -13.06 5.62 -10.03
C LEU A 418 -14.30 5.08 -9.31
N ASP A 419 -14.20 4.82 -8.00
CA ASP A 419 -15.35 4.40 -7.19
C ASP A 419 -16.50 5.42 -7.28
N MET A 420 -16.21 6.71 -7.14
CA MET A 420 -17.22 7.77 -7.21
C MET A 420 -17.82 7.96 -8.61
N LEU A 421 -17.02 7.76 -9.67
CA LEU A 421 -17.46 7.89 -11.05
C LEU A 421 -18.47 6.79 -11.42
N PHE A 422 -18.22 5.55 -11.03
CA PHE A 422 -19.06 4.41 -11.38
C PHE A 422 -20.16 4.12 -10.34
N PHE A 423 -19.89 4.37 -9.06
CA PHE A 423 -20.79 4.11 -7.95
C PHE A 423 -21.01 5.39 -7.12
N PRO A 424 -21.63 6.43 -7.72
CA PRO A 424 -21.89 7.67 -7.00
C PRO A 424 -22.81 7.40 -5.81
N SER A 425 -22.36 7.75 -4.61
CA SER A 425 -23.22 7.81 -3.43
C SER A 425 -24.39 8.75 -3.73
N SER A 426 -25.62 8.25 -3.60
CA SER A 426 -26.89 8.96 -3.88
C SER A 426 -27.16 10.12 -2.90
N LEU A 427 -26.22 11.06 -2.79
CA LEU A 427 -26.33 12.26 -1.96
C LEU A 427 -26.73 13.50 -2.76
N ASN A 428 -26.72 13.45 -4.11
CA ASN A 428 -26.89 14.64 -4.96
C ASN A 428 -28.14 14.68 -5.83
N LYS A 429 -29.16 13.85 -5.57
CA LYS A 429 -30.51 14.19 -5.98
C LYS A 429 -31.31 14.48 -4.72
N SER A 430 -31.75 15.73 -4.60
CA SER A 430 -32.86 16.14 -3.74
C SER A 430 -34.01 15.16 -3.95
N LYS A 431 -34.07 14.11 -3.13
CA LYS A 431 -35.16 13.14 -3.12
C LYS A 431 -36.09 13.54 -1.99
N LYS A 432 -37.33 13.83 -2.40
CA LYS A 432 -38.51 13.93 -1.55
C LYS A 432 -38.46 12.86 -0.45
N LYS A 433 -38.88 13.27 0.74
CA LYS A 433 -38.87 12.62 2.05
C LYS A 433 -39.58 11.25 2.16
N THR A 434 -39.86 10.55 1.05
CA THR A 434 -40.84 9.45 1.01
C THR A 434 -40.33 8.10 0.50
N ASP A 435 -39.06 7.96 0.09
CA ASP A 435 -38.50 6.65 -0.27
C ASP A 435 -37.81 6.01 0.95
N PRO A 436 -38.02 4.71 1.24
CA PRO A 436 -37.23 4.00 2.24
C PRO A 436 -35.74 3.99 1.83
N PRO A 437 -34.80 3.95 2.79
CA PRO A 437 -33.36 3.98 2.49
C PRO A 437 -32.96 2.70 1.74
N SER A 438 -33.02 2.73 0.41
CA SER A 438 -32.32 1.76 -0.42
C SER A 438 -30.82 2.01 -0.23
N LEU A 439 -30.10 1.03 0.32
CA LEU A 439 -28.64 1.05 0.38
C LEU A 439 -28.09 1.43 -1.00
N PRO A 440 -27.27 2.50 -1.12
CA PRO A 440 -26.68 2.86 -2.39
C PRO A 440 -25.86 1.67 -2.91
N PRO A 441 -25.75 1.46 -4.24
CA PRO A 441 -24.85 0.46 -4.79
C PRO A 441 -23.42 0.82 -4.36
N THR A 442 -22.92 0.15 -3.33
CA THR A 442 -21.55 0.31 -2.84
C THR A 442 -20.61 -0.42 -3.79
N SER A 443 -19.48 0.19 -4.12
CA SER A 443 -18.39 -0.54 -4.77
C SER A 443 -18.03 -1.73 -3.88
N ILE A 444 -17.97 -2.92 -4.46
CA ILE A 444 -17.47 -4.11 -3.76
C ILE A 444 -16.11 -4.38 -4.38
N PRO A 445 -15.01 -4.41 -3.60
CA PRO A 445 -13.71 -4.73 -4.16
C PRO A 445 -13.77 -6.10 -4.84
N ALA A 446 -13.06 -6.26 -5.96
CA ALA A 446 -13.04 -7.52 -6.69
C ALA A 446 -12.68 -8.66 -5.73
N PRO A 447 -13.37 -9.82 -5.77
CA PRO A 447 -13.18 -10.87 -4.76
C PRO A 447 -11.72 -11.34 -4.64
N LEU A 448 -10.95 -11.31 -5.73
CA LEU A 448 -9.53 -11.65 -5.73
C LEU A 448 -8.71 -10.62 -4.95
N LEU A 449 -8.97 -9.32 -5.15
CA LEU A 449 -8.26 -8.25 -4.45
C LEU A 449 -8.58 -8.24 -2.95
N ASP A 450 -9.84 -8.50 -2.59
CA ASP A 450 -10.21 -8.68 -1.19
C ASP A 450 -9.48 -9.88 -0.56
N ALA A 451 -9.44 -11.02 -1.27
CA ALA A 451 -8.74 -12.21 -0.81
C ALA A 451 -7.23 -11.96 -0.60
N VAL A 452 -6.57 -11.28 -1.55
CA VAL A 452 -5.16 -10.89 -1.48
C VAL A 452 -4.90 -9.93 -0.32
N ASN A 453 -5.75 -8.90 -0.13
CA ASN A 453 -5.57 -7.92 0.94
C ASN A 453 -5.84 -8.52 2.34
N LYS A 454 -6.81 -9.45 2.47
CA LYS A 454 -7.24 -10.01 3.76
C LYS A 454 -6.11 -10.70 4.53
N ASN A 455 -5.25 -11.43 3.84
CA ASN A 455 -4.08 -12.12 4.40
C ASN A 455 -2.77 -11.64 3.75
N GLY A 456 -2.65 -10.34 3.48
CA GLY A 456 -1.57 -9.80 2.65
C GLY A 456 -0.14 -10.13 3.11
N LEU A 457 0.10 -10.19 4.42
CA LEU A 457 1.39 -10.62 4.94
C LEU A 457 1.68 -12.09 4.57
N VAL A 458 0.72 -13.01 4.78
CA VAL A 458 0.88 -14.42 4.42
C VAL A 458 1.18 -14.59 2.94
N VAL A 459 0.41 -13.90 2.09
CA VAL A 459 0.60 -13.90 0.63
C VAL A 459 2.02 -13.45 0.28
N PHE A 460 2.50 -12.37 0.89
CA PHE A 460 3.86 -11.89 0.70
C PHE A 460 4.92 -12.93 1.11
N LEU A 461 4.75 -13.62 2.24
CA LEU A 461 5.72 -14.62 2.71
C LEU A 461 5.77 -15.83 1.79
N VAL A 462 4.63 -16.35 1.38
CA VAL A 462 4.57 -17.46 0.45
C VAL A 462 5.19 -17.08 -0.89
N ALA A 463 4.97 -15.85 -1.36
CA ALA A 463 5.61 -15.34 -2.56
C ALA A 463 7.15 -15.36 -2.43
N ASN A 464 7.71 -14.84 -1.33
CA ASN A 464 9.16 -14.87 -1.09
C ASN A 464 9.73 -16.30 -1.04
N VAL A 465 9.04 -17.24 -0.37
CA VAL A 465 9.47 -18.65 -0.30
C VAL A 465 9.40 -19.30 -1.67
N ALA A 466 8.33 -19.08 -2.43
CA ALA A 466 8.18 -19.60 -3.78
C ALA A 466 9.24 -19.02 -4.75
N THR A 467 9.58 -17.74 -4.62
CA THR A 467 10.69 -17.13 -5.35
C THR A 467 12.01 -17.84 -5.05
N GLY A 468 12.31 -18.07 -3.77
CA GLY A 468 13.50 -18.82 -3.36
C GLY A 468 13.54 -20.22 -3.95
N LEU A 469 12.41 -20.95 -3.93
CA LEU A 469 12.31 -22.29 -4.51
C LEU A 469 12.54 -22.28 -6.03
N ILE A 470 11.96 -21.34 -6.75
CA ILE A 470 12.15 -21.21 -8.21
C ILE A 470 13.62 -20.90 -8.52
N ASN A 471 14.23 -19.97 -7.78
CA ASN A 471 15.63 -19.61 -7.96
C ASN A 471 16.63 -20.73 -7.66
N LEU A 472 16.26 -21.68 -6.79
CA LEU A 472 17.07 -22.86 -6.49
C LEU A 472 16.88 -24.00 -7.50
N THR A 473 15.75 -24.01 -8.23
CA THR A 473 15.39 -25.10 -9.16
C THR A 473 15.65 -24.76 -10.62
N ILE A 474 15.60 -23.48 -11.00
CA ILE A 474 15.69 -23.01 -12.37
C ILE A 474 16.79 -21.94 -12.48
N PRO A 475 17.70 -22.04 -13.47
CA PRO A 475 18.66 -20.97 -13.76
C PRO A 475 17.95 -19.78 -14.43
N THR A 476 17.28 -18.95 -13.63
CA THR A 476 16.40 -17.86 -14.07
C THR A 476 17.07 -16.86 -15.01
N MET A 477 18.37 -16.57 -14.78
CA MET A 477 19.14 -15.61 -15.58
C MET A 477 19.37 -16.04 -17.03
N TYR A 478 19.41 -17.35 -17.31
CA TYR A 478 19.60 -17.88 -18.66
C TYR A 478 18.29 -18.33 -19.33
N THR A 479 17.15 -18.10 -18.66
CA THR A 479 15.85 -18.51 -19.18
C THR A 479 15.39 -17.53 -20.26
N SER A 480 14.95 -18.05 -21.42
CA SER A 480 14.42 -17.21 -22.50
C SER A 480 13.12 -16.51 -22.11
N ASP A 481 12.83 -15.38 -22.74
CA ASP A 481 11.67 -14.54 -22.42
C ASP A 481 10.34 -15.30 -22.43
N PHE A 482 10.16 -16.22 -23.39
CA PHE A 482 8.95 -17.05 -23.45
C PHE A 482 8.78 -17.92 -22.20
N TRP A 483 9.81 -18.68 -21.83
CA TRP A 483 9.77 -19.54 -20.65
C TRP A 483 9.70 -18.73 -19.35
N ALA A 484 10.38 -17.58 -19.30
CA ALA A 484 10.28 -16.65 -18.18
C ALA A 484 8.82 -16.23 -17.97
N MET A 485 8.11 -15.85 -19.03
CA MET A 485 6.70 -15.46 -18.94
C MET A 485 5.78 -16.61 -18.56
N VAL A 486 6.04 -17.84 -19.01
CA VAL A 486 5.29 -19.04 -18.58
C VAL A 486 5.46 -19.26 -17.07
N ILE A 487 6.69 -19.19 -16.57
CA ILE A 487 6.99 -19.37 -15.14
C ILE A 487 6.34 -18.26 -14.30
N LEU A 488 6.47 -17.00 -14.73
CA LEU A 488 5.88 -15.84 -14.02
C LEU A 488 4.35 -15.90 -14.01
N CYS A 489 3.73 -16.32 -15.11
CA CYS A 489 2.28 -16.54 -15.16
C CYS A 489 1.86 -17.67 -14.20
N GLY A 490 2.54 -18.81 -14.23
CA GLY A 490 2.25 -19.94 -13.34
C GLY A 490 2.42 -19.58 -11.86
N TYR A 491 3.52 -18.92 -11.51
CA TYR A 491 3.81 -18.42 -10.17
C TYR A 491 2.73 -17.44 -9.67
N SER A 492 2.40 -16.42 -10.47
CA SER A 492 1.42 -15.42 -10.06
C SER A 492 0.01 -15.99 -9.94
N TYR A 493 -0.36 -16.93 -10.81
CA TYR A 493 -1.62 -17.66 -10.72
C TYR A 493 -1.68 -18.51 -9.46
N ALA A 494 -0.61 -19.25 -9.12
CA ALA A 494 -0.54 -20.07 -7.92
C ALA A 494 -0.70 -19.23 -6.63
N ILE A 495 -0.03 -18.08 -6.55
CA ILE A 495 -0.17 -17.14 -5.42
C ILE A 495 -1.62 -16.64 -5.30
N CYS A 496 -2.22 -16.25 -6.42
CA CYS A 496 -3.61 -15.79 -6.45
C CYS A 496 -4.59 -16.91 -6.08
N ALA A 497 -4.35 -18.14 -6.53
CA ALA A 497 -5.17 -19.31 -6.21
C ALA A 497 -5.11 -19.64 -4.70
N MET A 498 -3.94 -19.56 -4.09
CA MET A 498 -3.78 -19.72 -2.66
C MET A 498 -4.55 -18.62 -1.89
N ALA A 499 -4.37 -17.35 -2.26
CA ALA A 499 -5.10 -16.24 -1.65
C ALA A 499 -6.62 -16.44 -1.77
N TRP A 500 -7.07 -16.86 -2.95
CA TRP A 500 -8.46 -17.17 -3.25
C TRP A 500 -9.03 -18.33 -2.42
N GLY A 501 -8.25 -19.38 -2.16
CA GLY A 501 -8.62 -20.49 -1.28
C GLY A 501 -8.75 -20.04 0.19
N LEU A 502 -7.88 -19.13 0.62
CA LEU A 502 -7.90 -18.56 1.98
C LEU A 502 -8.95 -17.44 2.16
N ARG A 503 -9.75 -17.09 1.15
CA ARG A 503 -10.69 -15.95 1.22
C ARG A 503 -11.70 -16.04 2.37
N GLY A 504 -12.07 -17.26 2.79
CA GLY A 504 -12.97 -17.49 3.94
C GLY A 504 -12.31 -17.26 5.31
N VAL A 505 -10.98 -17.41 5.41
CA VAL A 505 -10.25 -17.47 6.67
C VAL A 505 -9.41 -16.21 6.87
N ARG A 506 -9.36 -15.68 8.10
CA ARG A 506 -8.45 -14.59 8.45
C ARG A 506 -7.39 -15.11 9.40
N LEU A 507 -6.17 -15.23 8.91
CA LEU A 507 -5.03 -15.66 9.70
C LEU A 507 -4.55 -14.47 10.54
N ARG A 508 -4.45 -14.67 11.86
CA ARG A 508 -3.82 -13.70 12.76
C ARG A 508 -2.35 -14.11 12.86
N LEU A 509 -1.53 -13.50 12.00
CA LEU A 509 -0.08 -13.50 12.20
C LEU A 509 0.25 -12.44 13.22
#